data_AF-A0A1A9RHS7-F1
#
_entry.id   AF-A0A1A9RHS7-F1
#
_cell.length_a   1.000
_cell.length_b   1.000
_cell.length_c   1.000
_cell.angle_alpha   90.00
_cell.angle_beta   90.00
_cell.angle_gamma   90.00
#
_symmetry.space_group_name_H-M   'P 1'
#
loop_
_entity.id
_entity.type
_entity.pdbx_description
1 polymer ?
#
loop_
_entity_poly.entity_id
_entity_poly.type
_entity_poly.pdbx_seq_one_letter_code
_entity_poly.pdbx_strand_id
1 'polypeptide(L)'
;MSFLTILALAFGMSMDAFAAAIAQGAAIGTPTRRGTLRTAAVFGSVETLTPLIGWAIGSVAQHYIADWDHWIAFTLLLLLGLRMIYGALQPEQPAGEQSAEAQPESGQSGRRPPSPLMLVAIAFATSIDSMIVGVGLAFLEVNILLTALAIGLATTIMATIGLRLGSFLGSAIGKRAEILGGLVLIGIGTLILAEHLHFL
;
A
#
# COMPACT_ATOMS: atom_id res chain seq x y z
N MET A 1 -13.55 12.85 -14.97
CA MET A 1 -12.15 12.37 -15.08
C MET A 1 -11.94 11.66 -16.40
N SER A 2 -10.77 11.80 -17.03
CA SER A 2 -10.42 11.04 -18.23
C SER A 2 -10.15 9.57 -17.90
N PHE A 3 -10.36 8.67 -18.85
CA PHE A 3 -10.05 7.24 -18.68
C PHE A 3 -8.57 7.01 -18.30
N LEU A 4 -7.66 7.80 -18.87
CA LEU A 4 -6.23 7.73 -18.59
C LEU A 4 -5.92 8.11 -17.13
N THR A 5 -6.62 9.11 -16.57
CA THR A 5 -6.48 9.51 -15.17
C THR A 5 -6.93 8.39 -14.22
N ILE A 6 -8.05 7.72 -14.53
CA ILE A 6 -8.54 6.59 -13.72
C ILE A 6 -7.54 5.44 -13.77
N LEU A 7 -6.98 5.15 -14.95
CA LEU A 7 -5.95 4.12 -15.11
C LEU A 7 -4.67 4.46 -14.33
N ALA A 8 -4.18 5.69 -14.46
CA ALA A 8 -2.99 6.16 -13.75
C ALA A 8 -3.18 6.11 -12.23
N LEU A 9 -4.35 6.54 -11.73
CA LEU A 9 -4.71 6.43 -10.33
C LEU A 9 -4.76 4.96 -9.90
N ALA A 10 -5.44 4.09 -10.65
CA ALA A 10 -5.56 2.67 -10.33
C ALA A 10 -4.21 1.97 -10.21
N PHE A 11 -3.27 2.25 -11.12
CA PHE A 11 -1.91 1.72 -11.04
C PHE A 11 -1.12 2.32 -9.88
N GLY A 12 -1.20 3.64 -9.67
CA GLY A 12 -0.51 4.32 -8.57
C GLY A 12 -0.90 3.76 -7.20
N MET A 13 -2.21 3.63 -6.96
CA MET A 13 -2.75 3.08 -5.71
C MET A 13 -2.43 1.59 -5.50
N SER A 14 -2.13 0.85 -6.57
CA SER A 14 -1.84 -0.57 -6.49
C SER A 14 -0.37 -0.88 -6.14
N MET A 15 0.49 0.13 -6.02
CA MET A 15 1.95 -0.04 -5.85
C MET A 15 2.32 -0.67 -4.50
N ASP A 16 1.65 -0.27 -3.41
CA ASP A 16 1.95 -0.79 -2.07
C ASP A 16 1.55 -2.27 -1.96
N ALA A 17 0.38 -2.61 -2.48
CA ALA A 17 -0.08 -3.99 -2.62
C ALA A 17 0.85 -4.83 -3.53
N PHE A 18 1.38 -4.24 -4.61
CA PHE A 18 2.34 -4.88 -5.49
C PHE A 18 3.66 -5.19 -4.79
N ALA A 19 4.21 -4.23 -4.03
CA ALA A 19 5.44 -4.41 -3.26
C ALA A 19 5.26 -5.50 -2.19
N ALA A 20 4.14 -5.47 -1.44
CA ALA A 20 3.80 -6.50 -0.47
C ALA A 20 3.66 -7.90 -1.12
N ALA A 21 3.06 -7.98 -2.31
CA ALA A 21 2.92 -9.20 -3.06
C ALA A 21 4.26 -9.77 -3.57
N ILE A 22 5.21 -8.91 -3.99
CA ILE A 22 6.58 -9.31 -4.34
C ILE A 22 7.28 -9.89 -3.11
N ALA A 23 7.25 -9.17 -1.98
CA ALA A 23 7.90 -9.61 -0.75
C ALA A 23 7.35 -10.98 -0.29
N GLN A 24 6.03 -11.14 -0.34
CA GLN A 24 5.38 -12.40 0.00
C GLN A 24 5.71 -13.52 -1.01
N GLY A 25 5.76 -13.21 -2.31
CA GLY A 25 6.17 -14.15 -3.35
C GLY A 25 7.59 -14.68 -3.14
N ALA A 26 8.52 -13.78 -2.79
CA ALA A 26 9.91 -14.12 -2.50
C ALA A 26 10.05 -14.99 -1.25
N ALA A 27 9.25 -14.74 -0.20
CA ALA A 27 9.24 -15.52 1.03
C ALA A 27 8.67 -16.93 0.85
N ILE A 28 7.61 -17.10 0.04
CA ILE A 28 6.92 -18.39 -0.15
C ILE A 28 7.66 -19.28 -1.17
N GLY A 29 8.35 -18.69 -2.15
CA GLY A 29 9.18 -19.39 -3.14
C GLY A 29 8.38 -20.07 -4.26
N THR A 30 7.40 -20.93 -3.95
CA THR A 30 6.51 -21.55 -4.96
C THR A 30 5.04 -21.44 -4.55
N PRO A 31 4.39 -20.29 -4.82
CA PRO A 31 3.00 -20.10 -4.48
C PRO A 31 2.12 -21.01 -5.35
N THR A 32 1.19 -21.72 -4.71
CA THR A 32 0.18 -22.51 -5.44
C THR A 32 -0.74 -21.57 -6.23
N ARG A 33 -1.25 -22.01 -7.39
CA ARG A 33 -2.20 -21.19 -8.17
C ARG A 33 -3.41 -20.72 -7.35
N ARG A 34 -3.90 -21.58 -6.45
CA ARG A 34 -4.99 -21.25 -5.52
C ARG A 34 -4.55 -20.23 -4.46
N GLY A 35 -3.33 -20.33 -3.94
CA GLY A 35 -2.76 -19.35 -3.01
C GLY A 35 -2.57 -17.98 -3.66
N THR A 36 -1.99 -17.92 -4.86
CA THR A 36 -1.83 -16.66 -5.61
C THR A 36 -3.17 -16.00 -5.87
N LEU A 37 -4.17 -16.76 -6.36
CA LEU A 37 -5.49 -16.21 -6.65
C LEU A 37 -6.20 -15.75 -5.38
N ARG A 38 -6.08 -16.49 -4.27
CA ARG A 38 -6.66 -16.10 -2.98
C ARG A 38 -6.04 -14.81 -2.46
N THR A 39 -4.71 -14.71 -2.44
CA THR A 39 -4.01 -13.50 -2.00
C THR A 39 -4.37 -12.31 -2.88
N ALA A 40 -4.26 -12.44 -4.20
CA ALA A 40 -4.59 -11.37 -5.13
C ALA A 40 -6.05 -10.92 -5.02
N ALA A 41 -6.99 -11.85 -4.82
CA ALA A 41 -8.39 -11.52 -4.59
C ALA A 41 -8.62 -10.81 -3.26
N VAL A 42 -7.89 -11.17 -2.19
CA VAL A 42 -7.96 -10.45 -0.90
C VAL A 42 -7.47 -9.01 -1.06
N PHE A 43 -6.28 -8.82 -1.64
CA PHE A 43 -5.74 -7.48 -1.89
C PHE A 43 -6.70 -6.66 -2.76
N GLY A 44 -7.14 -7.18 -3.90
CA GLY A 44 -8.07 -6.47 -4.79
C GLY A 44 -9.43 -6.18 -4.17
N SER A 45 -9.96 -7.07 -3.32
CA SER A 45 -11.24 -6.83 -2.64
C SER A 45 -11.11 -5.74 -1.59
N VAL A 46 -10.03 -5.77 -0.79
CA VAL A 46 -9.74 -4.72 0.19
C VAL A 46 -9.57 -3.38 -0.53
N GLU A 47 -8.76 -3.34 -1.60
CA GLU A 47 -8.51 -2.12 -2.39
C GLU A 47 -9.72 -1.62 -3.20
N THR A 48 -10.74 -2.46 -3.41
CA THR A 48 -12.03 -2.01 -3.95
C THR A 48 -12.88 -1.38 -2.85
N LEU A 49 -12.86 -1.95 -1.65
CA LEU A 49 -13.70 -1.51 -0.54
C LEU A 49 -13.17 -0.23 0.11
N THR A 50 -11.85 -0.07 0.23
CA THR A 50 -11.25 1.05 0.94
C THR A 50 -11.52 2.41 0.30
N PRO A 51 -11.43 2.62 -1.04
CA PRO A 51 -11.85 3.88 -1.65
C PRO A 51 -13.34 4.16 -1.48
N LEU A 52 -14.18 3.12 -1.46
CA LEU A 52 -15.64 3.26 -1.26
C LEU A 52 -15.96 3.73 0.16
N ILE A 53 -15.28 3.15 1.17
CA ILE A 53 -15.40 3.58 2.57
C ILE A 53 -14.92 5.02 2.71
N GLY A 54 -13.76 5.35 2.14
CA GLY A 54 -13.24 6.72 2.12
C GLY A 54 -14.22 7.70 1.48
N TRP A 55 -14.78 7.35 0.33
CA TRP A 55 -15.77 8.15 -0.38
C TRP A 55 -17.07 8.32 0.41
N ALA A 56 -17.53 7.28 1.11
CA ALA A 56 -18.71 7.36 1.97
C ALA A 56 -18.49 8.32 3.14
N ILE A 57 -17.31 8.27 3.78
CA ILE A 57 -16.91 9.21 4.83
C ILE A 57 -16.84 10.64 4.27
N GLY A 58 -16.22 10.82 3.10
CA GLY A 58 -16.09 12.12 2.43
C GLY A 58 -17.44 12.71 2.00
N SER A 59 -18.37 11.89 1.51
CA SER A 59 -19.69 12.36 1.05
C SER A 59 -20.60 12.77 2.21
N VAL A 60 -20.53 12.08 3.36
CA VAL A 60 -21.20 12.53 4.59
C VAL A 60 -20.60 13.86 5.05
N ALA A 61 -19.28 14.01 5.02
CA ALA A 61 -18.62 15.27 5.36
C ALA A 61 -19.02 16.41 4.41
N GLN A 62 -19.17 16.15 3.10
CA GLN A 62 -19.59 17.15 2.13
C GLN A 62 -20.97 17.76 2.46
N HIS A 63 -21.91 16.96 2.99
CA HIS A 63 -23.26 17.43 3.29
C HIS A 63 -23.34 18.42 4.46
N TYR A 64 -22.35 18.40 5.37
CA TYR A 64 -22.30 19.32 6.51
C TYR A 64 -21.53 20.61 6.23
N ILE A 65 -20.86 20.71 5.08
CA ILE A 65 -19.84 21.75 4.86
C ILE A 65 -19.94 22.45 3.49
N ALA A 66 -21.17 22.53 2.96
CA ALA A 66 -21.49 23.06 1.62
C ALA A 66 -21.05 24.51 1.34
N ASP A 67 -20.71 25.33 2.35
CA ASP A 67 -20.23 26.71 2.17
C ASP A 67 -18.68 26.86 2.15
N TRP A 68 -17.92 25.78 2.43
CA TRP A 68 -16.43 25.81 2.49
C TRP A 68 -15.76 24.76 1.58
N ASP A 69 -16.52 24.22 0.64
CA ASP A 69 -16.16 23.22 -0.38
C ASP A 69 -14.72 23.32 -0.92
N HIS A 70 -14.26 24.51 -1.31
CA HIS A 70 -12.93 24.71 -1.88
C HIS A 70 -11.80 24.60 -0.83
N TRP A 71 -12.02 25.09 0.38
CA TRP A 71 -11.02 25.04 1.45
C TRP A 71 -10.84 23.64 2.01
N ILE A 72 -11.87 22.80 1.96
CA ILE A 72 -11.81 21.43 2.49
C ILE A 72 -11.14 20.48 1.50
N ALA A 73 -11.50 20.56 0.22
CA ALA A 73 -10.78 19.82 -0.82
C ALA A 73 -9.29 20.21 -0.83
N PHE A 74 -8.99 21.51 -0.73
CA PHE A 74 -7.62 22.00 -0.58
C PHE A 74 -6.94 21.45 0.68
N THR A 75 -7.59 21.52 1.85
CA THR A 75 -7.00 21.06 3.12
C THR A 75 -6.80 19.55 3.15
N LEU A 76 -7.71 18.76 2.57
CA LEU A 76 -7.58 17.30 2.48
C LEU A 76 -6.49 16.89 1.49
N LEU A 77 -6.39 17.53 0.33
CA LEU A 77 -5.32 17.28 -0.64
C LEU A 77 -3.97 17.78 -0.13
N LEU A 78 -3.95 18.91 0.58
CA LEU A 78 -2.77 19.43 1.28
C LEU A 78 -2.34 18.46 2.38
N LEU A 79 -3.27 17.96 3.21
CA LEU A 79 -2.97 16.98 4.26
C LEU A 79 -2.55 15.63 3.68
N LEU A 80 -3.14 15.18 2.57
CA LEU A 80 -2.71 13.96 1.87
C LEU A 80 -1.29 14.16 1.30
N GLY A 81 -1.06 15.24 0.57
CA GLY A 81 0.26 15.59 0.04
C GLY A 81 1.29 15.72 1.16
N LEU A 82 0.95 16.41 2.24
CA LEU A 82 1.79 16.53 3.43
C LEU A 82 1.98 15.20 4.15
N ARG A 83 0.99 14.30 4.22
CA ARG A 83 1.16 12.96 4.81
C ARG A 83 2.05 12.09 3.94
N MET A 84 1.94 12.14 2.62
CA MET A 84 2.81 11.43 1.69
C MET A 84 4.25 11.97 1.78
N ILE A 85 4.40 13.29 1.83
CA ILE A 85 5.69 13.96 2.05
C ILE A 85 6.23 13.60 3.43
N TYR A 86 5.42 13.65 4.48
CA TYR A 86 5.82 13.32 5.85
C TYR A 86 6.14 11.83 6.00
N GLY A 87 5.43 10.92 5.35
CA GLY A 87 5.75 9.49 5.30
C GLY A 87 7.00 9.20 4.48
N ALA A 88 7.27 9.97 3.43
CA ALA A 88 8.53 9.92 2.68
C ALA A 88 9.71 10.54 3.45
N LEU A 89 9.42 11.46 4.39
CA LEU A 89 10.40 12.15 5.23
C LEU A 89 10.54 11.55 6.64
N GLN A 90 9.65 10.66 7.07
CA GLN A 90 9.74 9.96 8.35
C GLN A 90 10.74 8.81 8.20
N PRO A 91 11.86 8.84 8.95
CA PRO A 91 12.67 7.64 9.15
C PRO A 91 11.80 6.62 9.90
N GLU A 92 11.78 5.36 9.47
CA GLU A 92 11.15 4.29 10.24
C GLU A 92 11.65 4.37 11.69
N GLN A 93 10.74 4.68 12.62
CA GLN A 93 11.10 4.69 14.04
C GLN A 93 11.37 3.24 14.47
N PRO A 94 12.47 3.00 15.19
CA PRO A 94 12.83 1.67 15.66
C PRO A 94 11.76 1.16 16.63
N ALA A 95 11.51 -0.15 16.57
CA ALA A 95 10.75 -0.89 17.56
C ALA A 95 11.18 -0.48 18.98
N GLY A 96 10.26 0.17 19.71
CA GLY A 96 10.46 0.65 21.06
C GLY A 96 9.12 0.73 21.78
N GLU A 97 8.70 -0.43 22.31
CA GLU A 97 7.92 -0.63 23.53
C GLU A 97 6.80 0.38 23.87
N GLN A 98 5.55 0.00 23.57
CA GLN A 98 4.53 -0.35 24.58
C GLN A 98 3.14 -0.35 23.96
N SER A 99 2.68 -1.54 23.55
CA SER A 99 1.44 -2.18 24.00
C SER A 99 1.06 -3.25 22.97
N ALA A 100 1.11 -4.49 23.45
CA ALA A 100 0.81 -5.71 22.74
C ALA A 100 -0.48 -5.63 21.91
N GLU A 101 -0.39 -6.02 20.64
CA GLU A 101 -1.08 -7.22 20.16
C GLU A 101 -0.64 -7.60 18.73
N ALA A 102 0.11 -8.70 18.67
CA ALA A 102 0.28 -9.61 17.54
C ALA A 102 0.99 -9.10 16.28
N GLN A 103 2.22 -8.60 16.43
CA GLN A 103 3.30 -9.13 15.62
C GLN A 103 3.93 -10.29 16.39
N PRO A 104 4.04 -11.49 15.80
CA PRO A 104 5.15 -12.35 16.11
C PRO A 104 6.02 -12.51 14.86
N GLU A 105 7.14 -11.81 14.93
CA GLU A 105 8.46 -12.43 14.80
C GLU A 105 8.89 -12.83 13.37
N SER A 106 9.71 -11.95 12.81
CA SER A 106 10.82 -12.24 11.93
C SER A 106 11.87 -13.14 12.63
N GLY A 107 11.43 -14.33 13.04
CA GLY A 107 12.23 -15.33 13.73
C GLY A 107 11.98 -16.70 13.12
N GLN A 108 12.79 -17.04 12.11
CA GLN A 108 13.18 -18.38 11.69
C GLN A 108 12.08 -19.43 11.36
N SER A 109 12.33 -20.12 10.25
CA SER A 109 11.89 -21.49 9.97
C SER A 109 10.47 -21.65 9.40
N GLY A 110 10.43 -21.80 8.08
CA GLY A 110 9.53 -22.77 7.43
C GLY A 110 8.30 -22.22 6.73
N ARG A 111 8.40 -22.14 5.39
CA ARG A 111 7.48 -22.83 4.45
C ARG A 111 5.96 -22.72 4.73
N ARG A 112 5.45 -21.62 5.27
CA ARG A 112 4.00 -21.46 5.46
C ARG A 112 3.48 -20.18 4.81
N PRO A 113 2.42 -20.28 3.99
CA PRO A 113 1.71 -19.10 3.56
C PRO A 113 1.17 -18.37 4.80
N PRO A 114 1.14 -17.02 4.78
CA PRO A 114 0.58 -16.25 5.89
C PRO A 114 -0.85 -16.68 6.17
N SER A 115 -1.22 -16.62 7.45
CA SER A 115 -2.58 -16.95 7.88
C SER A 115 -3.58 -16.03 7.13
N PRO A 116 -4.81 -16.49 6.89
CA PRO A 116 -5.81 -15.66 6.19
C PRO A 116 -6.09 -14.35 6.93
N LEU A 117 -5.93 -14.32 8.26
CA LEU A 117 -6.07 -13.13 9.09
C LEU A 117 -4.92 -12.15 8.86
N MET A 118 -3.68 -12.67 8.78
CA MET A 118 -2.49 -11.86 8.49
C MET A 118 -2.54 -11.28 7.06
N LEU A 119 -3.04 -12.04 6.08
CA LEU A 119 -3.25 -11.55 4.72
C LEU A 119 -4.22 -10.37 4.66
N VAL A 120 -5.34 -10.47 5.39
CA VAL A 120 -6.31 -9.39 5.47
C VAL A 120 -5.71 -8.18 6.19
N ALA A 121 -4.96 -8.39 7.27
CA ALA A 121 -4.31 -7.30 8.00
C ALA A 121 -3.28 -6.55 7.13
N ILE A 122 -2.44 -7.27 6.36
CA ILE A 122 -1.48 -6.66 5.43
C ILE A 122 -2.22 -5.87 4.35
N ALA A 123 -3.23 -6.48 3.71
CA ALA A 123 -4.02 -5.81 2.69
C ALA A 123 -4.71 -4.55 3.23
N PHE A 124 -5.24 -4.59 4.47
CA PHE A 124 -5.81 -3.42 5.12
C PHE A 124 -4.76 -2.34 5.37
N ALA A 125 -3.59 -2.72 5.90
CA ALA A 125 -2.51 -1.78 6.19
C ALA A 125 -2.02 -1.05 4.93
N THR A 126 -1.88 -1.76 3.81
CA THR A 126 -1.46 -1.19 2.52
C THR A 126 -2.55 -0.40 1.80
N SER A 127 -3.79 -0.43 2.27
CA SER A 127 -4.96 0.20 1.63
C SER A 127 -5.41 1.50 2.29
N ILE A 128 -4.67 1.95 3.31
CA ILE A 128 -5.02 3.16 4.07
C ILE A 128 -4.88 4.40 3.19
N ASP A 129 -3.93 4.41 2.26
CA ASP A 129 -3.71 5.46 1.28
C ASP A 129 -4.91 5.57 0.30
N SER A 130 -5.43 4.45 -0.19
CA SER A 130 -6.58 4.42 -1.11
C SER A 130 -7.88 4.81 -0.46
N MET A 131 -8.03 4.55 0.85
CA MET A 131 -9.11 5.12 1.64
C MET A 131 -9.04 6.66 1.68
N ILE A 132 -7.88 7.25 1.92
CA ILE A 132 -7.74 8.72 1.93
C ILE A 132 -8.01 9.30 0.54
N VAL A 133 -7.48 8.67 -0.50
CA VAL A 133 -7.79 9.07 -1.88
C VAL A 133 -9.29 8.98 -2.14
N GLY A 134 -9.96 7.93 -1.65
CA GLY A 134 -11.42 7.78 -1.68
C GLY A 134 -12.17 8.96 -1.06
N VAL A 135 -11.72 9.46 0.11
CA VAL A 135 -12.27 10.69 0.72
C VAL A 135 -12.12 11.87 -0.24
N GLY A 136 -10.95 12.05 -0.85
CA GLY A 136 -10.72 13.12 -1.84
C GLY A 136 -11.61 13.00 -3.08
N LEU A 137 -11.88 11.78 -3.55
CA LEU A 137 -12.76 11.53 -4.70
C LEU A 137 -14.22 11.91 -4.43
N ALA A 138 -14.67 11.98 -3.17
CA ALA A 138 -16.03 12.43 -2.84
C ALA A 138 -16.31 13.85 -3.32
N PHE A 139 -15.29 14.71 -3.28
CA PHE A 139 -15.38 16.12 -3.70
C PHE A 139 -15.21 16.32 -5.22
N LEU A 140 -14.83 15.28 -5.96
CA LEU A 140 -14.50 15.37 -7.38
C LEU A 140 -15.65 14.92 -8.32
N GLU A 141 -16.86 14.73 -7.78
CA GLU A 141 -18.07 14.29 -8.52
C GLU A 141 -17.81 13.15 -9.53
N VAL A 142 -16.95 12.21 -9.14
CA VAL A 142 -16.55 11.08 -9.98
C VAL A 142 -17.42 9.87 -9.74
N ASN A 143 -17.53 9.01 -10.76
CA ASN A 143 -18.09 7.68 -10.60
C ASN A 143 -17.14 6.81 -9.74
N ILE A 144 -17.35 6.86 -8.42
CA ILE A 144 -16.53 6.14 -7.45
C ILE A 144 -16.55 4.63 -7.69
N LEU A 145 -17.69 4.08 -8.13
CA LEU A 145 -17.84 2.65 -8.39
C LEU A 145 -16.88 2.20 -9.49
N LEU A 146 -16.80 2.97 -10.57
CA LEU A 146 -15.87 2.70 -11.68
C LEU A 146 -14.41 2.83 -11.23
N THR A 147 -14.07 3.88 -10.47
CA THR A 147 -12.71 4.11 -9.99
C THR A 147 -12.27 3.04 -8.99
N ALA A 148 -13.11 2.68 -8.02
CA ALA A 148 -12.83 1.64 -7.04
C ALA A 148 -12.67 0.26 -7.68
N LEU A 149 -13.52 -0.09 -8.65
CA LEU A 149 -13.36 -1.32 -9.42
C LEU A 149 -12.08 -1.33 -10.25
N ALA A 150 -11.70 -0.19 -10.86
CA ALA A 150 -10.47 -0.07 -11.61
C ALA A 150 -9.24 -0.26 -10.70
N ILE A 151 -9.23 0.36 -9.52
CA ILE A 151 -8.18 0.19 -8.50
C ILE A 151 -8.09 -1.29 -8.10
N GLY A 152 -9.20 -1.89 -7.64
CA GLY A 152 -9.20 -3.28 -7.19
C GLY A 152 -8.80 -4.30 -8.27
N LEU A 153 -9.19 -4.08 -9.53
CA LEU A 153 -8.76 -4.90 -10.66
C LEU A 153 -7.26 -4.73 -10.93
N ALA A 154 -6.76 -3.49 -10.97
CA ALA A 154 -5.33 -3.22 -11.13
C ALA A 154 -4.54 -3.88 -10.01
N THR A 155 -5.00 -3.76 -8.75
CA THR A 155 -4.38 -4.38 -7.58
C THR A 155 -4.38 -5.90 -7.67
N THR A 156 -5.48 -6.51 -8.12
CA THR A 156 -5.56 -7.97 -8.31
C THR A 156 -4.54 -8.46 -9.34
N ILE A 157 -4.44 -7.75 -10.47
CA ILE A 157 -3.49 -8.07 -11.54
C ILE A 157 -2.06 -7.89 -11.04
N MET A 158 -1.76 -6.75 -10.42
CA MET A 158 -0.44 -6.43 -9.91
C MET A 158 -0.04 -7.40 -8.79
N ALA A 159 -0.89 -7.68 -7.81
CA ALA A 159 -0.60 -8.65 -6.76
C ALA A 159 -0.33 -10.05 -7.34
N THR A 160 -1.09 -10.49 -8.36
CA THR A 160 -0.83 -11.76 -9.05
C THR A 160 0.54 -11.78 -9.72
N ILE A 161 0.90 -10.69 -10.41
CA ILE A 161 2.22 -10.54 -11.05
C ILE A 161 3.32 -10.48 -9.98
N GLY A 162 3.13 -9.70 -8.92
CA GLY A 162 4.08 -9.53 -7.82
C GLY A 162 4.39 -10.83 -7.10
N LEU A 163 3.36 -11.62 -6.76
CA LEU A 163 3.53 -12.95 -6.16
C LEU A 163 4.34 -13.89 -7.07
N ARG A 164 4.07 -13.88 -8.38
CA ARG A 164 4.80 -14.72 -9.34
C ARG A 164 6.23 -14.24 -9.55
N LEU A 165 6.43 -12.93 -9.71
CA LEU A 165 7.75 -12.32 -9.85
C LEU A 165 8.58 -12.59 -8.60
N GLY A 166 8.06 -12.29 -7.41
CA GLY A 166 8.72 -12.58 -6.14
C GLY A 166 9.10 -14.05 -6.02
N SER A 167 8.21 -14.96 -6.40
CA SER A 167 8.48 -16.40 -6.37
C SER A 167 9.57 -16.84 -7.37
N PHE A 168 9.59 -16.23 -8.55
CA PHE A 168 10.60 -16.49 -9.58
C PHE A 168 11.97 -15.94 -9.17
N LEU A 169 12.00 -14.84 -8.43
CA LEU A 169 13.22 -14.33 -7.82
C LEU A 169 13.79 -15.31 -6.79
N GLY A 170 13.04 -16.30 -6.28
CA GLY A 170 13.55 -17.56 -5.75
C GLY A 170 14.54 -17.49 -4.57
N SER A 171 14.91 -18.65 -4.01
CA SER A 171 15.71 -18.73 -2.76
C SER A 171 17.18 -18.29 -2.89
N ALA A 172 17.75 -18.30 -4.11
CA ALA A 172 19.15 -17.95 -4.35
C ALA A 172 19.36 -16.43 -4.56
N ILE A 173 18.39 -15.75 -5.18
CA ILE A 173 18.38 -14.28 -5.27
C ILE A 173 17.63 -13.69 -4.09
N GLY A 174 16.64 -14.34 -3.48
CA GLY A 174 15.92 -13.85 -2.29
C GLY A 174 16.87 -13.41 -1.16
N LYS A 175 17.85 -14.25 -0.78
CA LYS A 175 18.85 -13.85 0.22
C LYS A 175 19.75 -12.71 -0.25
N ARG A 176 20.07 -12.64 -1.55
CA ARG A 176 20.89 -11.56 -2.13
C ARG A 176 20.10 -10.26 -2.32
N ALA A 177 18.81 -10.34 -2.60
CA ALA A 177 17.86 -9.26 -2.79
C ALA A 177 17.42 -8.68 -1.45
N GLU A 178 17.33 -9.51 -0.41
CA GLU A 178 17.17 -9.07 0.98
C GLU A 178 18.42 -8.34 1.46
N ILE A 179 19.62 -8.88 1.19
CA ILE A 179 20.88 -8.18 1.48
C ILE A 179 20.98 -6.88 0.67
N LEU A 180 20.69 -6.89 -0.63
CA LEU A 180 20.70 -5.70 -1.48
C LEU A 180 19.65 -4.68 -1.05
N GLY A 181 18.44 -5.12 -0.72
CA GLY A 181 17.37 -4.28 -0.22
C GLY A 181 17.76 -3.62 1.10
N GLY A 182 18.33 -4.39 2.03
CA GLY A 182 18.92 -3.88 3.27
C GLY A 182 20.08 -2.92 3.02
N LEU A 183 20.98 -3.22 2.06
CA LEU A 183 22.11 -2.35 1.72
C LEU A 183 21.65 -1.03 1.08
N VAL A 184 20.62 -1.09 0.24
CA VAL A 184 19.98 0.08 -0.36
C VAL A 184 19.27 0.89 0.72
N LEU A 185 18.58 0.25 1.67
CA LEU A 185 17.94 0.92 2.81
C LEU A 185 18.99 1.62 3.70
N ILE A 186 20.09 0.92 4.00
CA ILE A 186 21.23 1.48 4.74
C ILE A 186 21.85 2.63 3.96
N GLY A 187 22.00 2.49 2.65
CA GLY A 187 22.53 3.54 1.77
C GLY A 187 21.65 4.78 1.76
N ILE A 188 20.34 4.61 1.60
CA ILE A 188 19.35 5.70 1.68
C ILE A 188 19.40 6.36 3.06
N GLY A 189 19.38 5.58 4.15
CA GLY A 189 19.49 6.11 5.51
C GLY A 189 20.80 6.86 5.77
N THR A 190 21.93 6.37 5.23
CA THR A 190 23.25 7.01 5.34
C THR A 190 23.30 8.31 4.55
N LEU A 191 22.70 8.35 3.36
CA LEU A 191 22.65 9.52 2.50
C LEU A 191 21.82 10.64 3.15
N ILE A 192 20.67 10.28 3.72
CA ILE A 192 19.83 11.20 4.50
C ILE A 192 20.60 11.76 5.70
N LEU A 193 21.36 10.91 6.41
CA LEU A 193 22.17 11.34 7.55
C LEU A 193 23.31 12.29 7.12
N ALA A 194 23.93 12.05 5.97
CA ALA A 194 24.98 12.90 5.43
C ALA A 194 24.46 14.28 4.98
N GLU A 195 23.28 14.32 4.34
CA GLU A 195 22.58 15.57 4.00
C GLU A 195 22.22 16.37 5.26
N HIS A 196 21.76 15.71 6.33
CA HIS A 196 21.38 16.40 7.57
C HIS A 196 22.57 16.92 8.38
N LEU A 197 23.73 16.26 8.28
CA LEU A 197 24.97 16.67 8.96
C LEU A 197 25.77 17.73 8.19
N HIS A 198 25.23 18.29 7.09
CA HIS A 198 25.92 19.27 6.23
C HIS A 198 27.28 18.77 5.71
N PHE A 199 27.42 17.46 5.52
CA PHE A 199 28.65 16.86 4.97
C PHE A 199 28.65 16.81 3.42
N LEU A 200 27.50 17.12 2.81
CA LEU A 200 27.18 17.27 1.38
C LEU A 200 26.27 18.49 1.21
#